data_AF-A0AAW6GZM6-F1
#
_entry.id   AF-A0AAW6GZM6-F1
#
_cell.length_a   1.000
_cell.length_b   1.000
_cell.length_c   1.000
_cell.angle_alpha   90.00
_cell.angle_beta   90.00
_cell.angle_gamma   90.00
#
_symmetry.space_group_name_H-M   'P 1'
#
loop_
_entity.id
_entity.type
_entity.pdbx_description
1 polymer ?
#
loop_
_entity_poly.entity_id
_entity_poly.type
_entity_poly.pdbx_seq_one_letter_code
_entity_poly.pdbx_strand_id
1 'polypeptide(L)'
;MSFFYGDVYVDGKRIASQVSESYNPYGTYLPFQARIDYDVTSYSDPKGLYIVKWAGARVKKLELDKTDKNTMWAHYTNADFVVYRYADALLLAAEAQYRLGNISEALTLVNEVRNRVNAQPRETLTLQDLLDERALELMWEPVRREDQIRFGTYTEATDDKYPGVPHANSAGDWVYDANGYTTVFPIPIDVLNLNKNLTQNPGY
;
A
#
# COMPACT_ATOMS: atom_id res chain seq x y z
N MET A 1 2.76 12.22 12.99
CA MET A 1 2.73 12.66 11.59
C MET A 1 3.42 14.00 11.55
N SER A 2 4.61 14.07 10.95
CA SER A 2 5.41 15.30 10.92
C SER A 2 5.31 15.90 9.53
N PHE A 3 4.81 17.13 9.44
CA PHE A 3 4.64 17.86 8.19
C PHE A 3 5.92 18.66 7.88
N PHE A 4 6.32 18.71 6.61
CA PHE A 4 7.42 19.54 6.13
C PHE A 4 6.87 20.81 5.46
N TYR A 5 7.43 21.99 5.77
CA TYR A 5 7.01 23.30 5.24
C TYR A 5 8.22 24.07 4.65
N GLY A 6 8.04 24.80 3.54
CA GLY A 6 9.06 25.64 2.90
C GLY A 6 8.56 26.38 1.65
N ASP A 7 9.39 27.26 1.09
CA ASP A 7 9.07 28.04 -0.12
C ASP A 7 8.98 27.16 -1.36
N VAL A 8 7.90 27.31 -2.13
CA VAL A 8 7.60 26.49 -3.30
C VAL A 8 7.97 27.27 -4.56
N TYR A 9 8.62 26.64 -5.52
CA TYR A 9 8.92 27.22 -6.83
C TYR A 9 8.46 26.27 -7.94
N VAL A 10 7.87 26.81 -9.01
CA VAL A 10 7.51 26.08 -10.23
C VAL A 10 8.07 26.84 -11.43
N ASP A 11 8.79 26.16 -12.31
CA ASP A 11 9.44 26.73 -13.50
C ASP A 11 10.32 27.97 -13.18
N GLY A 12 11.05 27.89 -12.06
CA GLY A 12 11.91 28.96 -11.58
C GLY A 12 11.19 30.15 -10.93
N LYS A 13 9.86 30.10 -10.77
CA LYS A 13 9.07 31.15 -10.11
C LYS A 13 8.56 30.70 -8.75
N ARG A 14 8.79 31.52 -7.71
CA ARG A 14 8.28 31.29 -6.36
C ARG A 14 6.76 31.39 -6.33
N ILE A 15 6.10 30.39 -5.78
CA ILE A 15 4.69 30.39 -5.44
C ILE A 15 4.62 30.66 -3.93
N ALA A 16 4.01 31.78 -3.53
CA ALA A 16 3.91 32.17 -2.12
C ALA A 16 3.19 31.07 -1.32
N SER A 17 3.87 30.54 -0.28
CA SER A 17 3.24 29.68 0.72
C SER A 17 2.35 30.55 1.62
N GLN A 18 1.18 30.04 2.04
CA GLN A 18 0.34 30.73 3.03
C GLN A 18 0.83 30.53 4.48
N VAL A 19 2.09 30.15 4.69
CA VAL A 19 2.64 29.77 6.00
C VAL A 19 3.98 30.46 6.19
N SER A 20 4.14 31.19 7.29
CA SER A 20 5.23 32.16 7.49
C SER A 20 6.64 31.54 7.49
N GLU A 21 7.60 32.28 6.92
CA GLU A 21 8.98 31.90 6.56
C GLU A 21 9.93 31.53 7.73
N SER A 22 9.48 31.56 8.98
CA SER A 22 10.38 31.55 10.15
C SER A 22 10.91 30.17 10.60
N TYR A 23 10.64 29.06 9.88
CA TYR A 23 11.00 27.72 10.38
C TYR A 23 11.23 26.67 9.26
N ASN A 24 12.40 26.65 8.59
CA ASN A 24 12.89 25.39 7.99
C ASN A 24 14.41 25.37 7.67
N PRO A 25 15.23 24.60 8.43
CA PRO A 25 16.63 24.33 8.12
C PRO A 25 16.97 22.99 7.40
N TYR A 26 16.00 22.21 6.87
CA TYR A 26 16.29 20.93 6.21
C TYR A 26 15.60 20.77 4.84
N GLY A 27 16.36 20.24 3.86
CA GLY A 27 16.03 20.20 2.42
C GLY A 27 14.71 19.49 2.03
N THR A 28 14.15 19.93 0.91
CA THR A 28 12.77 19.64 0.45
C THR A 28 12.71 18.48 -0.56
N TYR A 29 11.72 17.58 -0.42
CA TYR A 29 11.40 16.47 -1.33
C TYR A 29 10.64 16.94 -2.59
N LEU A 30 11.00 16.38 -3.76
CA LEU A 30 10.47 16.75 -5.08
C LEU A 30 9.69 15.59 -5.74
N PRO A 31 8.37 15.43 -5.54
CA PRO A 31 7.58 14.49 -6.33
C PRO A 31 7.27 15.07 -7.73
N PHE A 32 7.16 14.20 -8.75
CA PHE A 32 6.72 14.56 -10.10
C PHE A 32 5.36 15.29 -10.10
N GLN A 33 5.13 16.13 -11.11
CA GLN A 33 3.88 16.87 -11.31
C GLN A 33 2.68 15.90 -11.30
N ALA A 34 1.78 16.05 -10.34
CA ALA A 34 0.58 15.22 -10.24
C ALA A 34 -0.30 15.43 -11.49
N ARG A 35 -0.48 14.39 -12.29
CA ARG A 35 -1.47 14.38 -13.36
C ARG A 35 -2.86 14.35 -12.73
N ILE A 36 -3.66 15.38 -12.99
CA ILE A 36 -5.05 15.45 -12.54
C ILE A 36 -5.88 14.65 -13.54
N ASP A 37 -6.35 13.48 -13.11
CA ASP A 37 -7.10 12.52 -13.93
C ASP A 37 -8.62 12.73 -13.87
N TYR A 38 -9.10 13.89 -13.42
CA TYR A 38 -10.53 14.21 -13.34
C TYR A 38 -10.81 15.62 -13.84
N ASP A 39 -11.96 15.79 -14.48
CA ASP A 39 -12.37 17.04 -15.10
C ASP A 39 -12.92 18.01 -14.05
N VAL A 40 -12.16 19.06 -13.73
CA VAL A 40 -12.59 20.13 -12.83
C VAL A 40 -13.04 21.31 -13.70
N THR A 41 -14.21 21.20 -14.33
CA THR A 41 -14.68 22.20 -15.31
C THR A 41 -15.09 23.55 -14.69
N SER A 42 -15.08 23.72 -13.37
CA SER A 42 -15.24 25.05 -12.79
C SER A 42 -14.72 25.11 -11.37
N TYR A 43 -13.81 26.06 -11.11
CA TYR A 43 -13.37 26.49 -9.79
C TYR A 43 -14.51 27.11 -8.94
N SER A 44 -15.68 27.32 -9.55
CA SER A 44 -16.90 27.81 -8.92
C SER A 44 -17.94 26.68 -8.84
N ASP A 45 -17.77 25.76 -7.90
CA ASP A 45 -18.96 25.09 -7.37
C ASP A 45 -19.80 26.20 -6.68
N PRO A 46 -21.04 26.47 -7.13
CA PRO A 46 -21.90 27.47 -6.52
C PRO A 46 -22.22 27.20 -5.03
N LYS A 47 -21.80 26.05 -4.48
CA LYS A 47 -21.99 25.67 -3.08
C LYS A 47 -20.76 25.85 -2.17
N GLY A 48 -19.63 26.34 -2.69
CA GLY A 48 -18.46 26.67 -1.85
C GLY A 48 -17.79 25.46 -1.19
N LEU A 49 -17.94 24.26 -1.76
CA LEU A 49 -17.19 23.07 -1.32
C LEU A 49 -15.74 23.21 -1.79
N TYR A 50 -14.88 23.65 -0.87
CA TYR A 50 -13.44 23.61 -1.04
C TYR A 50 -13.03 22.15 -1.23
N ILE A 51 -12.73 21.76 -2.48
CA ILE A 51 -11.95 20.55 -2.72
C ILE A 51 -10.58 20.84 -2.12
N VAL A 52 -10.31 20.30 -0.93
CA VAL A 52 -9.00 20.41 -0.30
C VAL A 52 -8.01 19.75 -1.26
N LYS A 53 -7.15 20.56 -1.89
CA LYS A 53 -6.07 20.06 -2.72
C LYS A 53 -4.97 19.52 -1.81
N TRP A 54 -5.02 18.22 -1.53
CA TRP A 54 -3.88 17.54 -0.94
C TRP A 54 -2.87 17.28 -2.06
N ALA A 55 -1.66 17.84 -1.93
CA ALA A 55 -0.54 17.43 -2.77
C ALA A 55 -0.15 16.00 -2.35
N GLY A 56 -0.33 15.03 -3.23
CA GLY A 56 -0.02 13.62 -2.95
C GLY A 56 -0.46 12.69 -4.08
N ALA A 57 0.11 11.49 -4.11
CA ALA A 57 -0.32 10.44 -5.02
C ALA A 57 -1.54 9.71 -4.43
N ARG A 58 -2.56 9.46 -5.25
CA ARG A 58 -3.69 8.59 -4.91
C ARG A 58 -3.62 7.32 -5.75
N VAL A 59 -3.92 6.19 -5.12
CA VAL A 59 -4.11 4.93 -5.81
C VAL A 59 -5.39 4.99 -6.64
N LYS A 60 -5.26 4.97 -7.97
CA LYS A 60 -6.38 5.04 -8.94
C LYS A 60 -7.26 3.78 -8.98
N LYS A 61 -6.86 2.73 -8.26
CA LYS A 61 -7.49 1.40 -8.28
C LYS A 61 -8.92 1.38 -7.77
N LEU A 62 -9.24 2.22 -6.78
CA LEU A 62 -10.60 2.34 -6.23
C LEU A 62 -11.30 3.57 -6.81
N GLU A 63 -12.52 3.38 -7.30
CA GLU A 63 -13.32 4.48 -7.84
C GLU A 63 -13.65 5.50 -6.75
N LEU A 64 -13.82 6.77 -7.16
CA LEU A 64 -14.36 7.79 -6.27
C LEU A 64 -15.87 7.77 -6.38
N ASP A 65 -16.55 7.78 -5.24
CA ASP A 65 -17.94 8.20 -5.21
C ASP A 65 -18.01 9.68 -5.61
N LYS A 66 -18.46 9.92 -6.85
CA LYS A 66 -18.64 11.26 -7.42
C LYS A 66 -19.86 11.98 -6.85
N THR A 67 -20.72 11.28 -6.10
CA THR A 67 -21.95 11.82 -5.53
C THR A 67 -21.77 12.30 -4.09
N ASP A 68 -20.66 11.95 -3.46
CA ASP A 68 -20.33 12.40 -2.11
C ASP A 68 -20.03 13.90 -2.10
N LYS A 69 -20.85 14.63 -1.34
CA LYS A 69 -20.75 16.09 -1.16
C LYS A 69 -19.95 16.47 0.08
N ASN A 70 -19.48 15.51 0.88
CA ASN A 70 -18.69 15.74 2.10
C ASN A 70 -17.18 15.59 1.87
N THR A 71 -16.68 16.05 0.73
CA THR A 71 -15.25 16.02 0.36
C THR A 71 -14.35 16.91 1.23
N MET A 72 -14.92 17.69 2.16
CA MET A 72 -14.18 18.60 3.05
C MET A 72 -13.27 17.90 4.05
N TRP A 73 -13.42 16.60 4.25
CA TRP A 73 -12.50 15.80 5.06
C TRP A 73 -12.04 14.62 4.22
N ALA A 74 -10.82 14.71 3.67
CA ALA A 74 -10.16 13.67 2.88
C ALA A 74 -9.93 12.33 3.62
N HIS A 75 -10.55 12.15 4.78
CA HIS A 75 -10.57 10.93 5.58
C HIS A 75 -11.74 10.01 5.26
N TYR A 76 -12.76 10.49 4.55
CA TYR A 76 -13.96 9.70 4.22
C TYR A 76 -14.29 9.80 2.73
N THR A 77 -13.39 9.34 1.86
CA THR A 77 -13.84 8.99 0.51
C THR A 77 -14.80 7.81 0.66
N ASN A 78 -16.05 7.96 0.26
CA ASN A 78 -17.06 6.89 0.25
C ASN A 78 -16.76 5.81 -0.82
N ALA A 79 -15.52 5.32 -0.86
CA ALA A 79 -15.08 4.29 -1.78
C ALA A 79 -15.43 2.92 -1.19
N ASP A 80 -16.05 2.08 -2.01
CA ASP A 80 -16.33 0.70 -1.64
C ASP A 80 -15.03 -0.08 -1.35
N PHE A 81 -15.07 -0.90 -0.32
CA PHE A 81 -13.96 -1.76 0.05
C PHE A 81 -14.09 -3.12 -0.66
N VAL A 82 -13.09 -3.46 -1.48
CA VAL A 82 -13.06 -4.74 -2.18
C VAL A 82 -12.53 -5.82 -1.23
N VAL A 83 -13.41 -6.71 -0.78
CA VAL A 83 -13.03 -7.86 0.07
C VAL A 83 -12.53 -9.03 -0.78
N TYR A 84 -13.21 -9.30 -1.88
CA TYR A 84 -12.87 -10.36 -2.83
C TYR A 84 -13.09 -9.87 -4.25
N ARG A 85 -12.26 -10.37 -5.17
CA ARG A 85 -12.43 -10.13 -6.59
C ARG A 85 -11.87 -11.25 -7.44
N TYR A 86 -12.35 -11.33 -8.67
CA TYR A 86 -12.06 -12.42 -9.57
C TYR A 86 -10.56 -12.63 -9.84
N ALA A 87 -9.77 -11.57 -9.98
CA ALA A 87 -8.33 -11.73 -10.23
C ALA A 87 -7.57 -12.34 -9.03
N ASP A 88 -8.02 -12.14 -7.79
CA ASP A 88 -7.44 -12.85 -6.64
C ASP A 88 -7.73 -14.35 -6.74
N ALA A 89 -8.98 -14.72 -7.08
CA ALA A 89 -9.36 -16.12 -7.29
C ALA A 89 -8.55 -16.78 -8.42
N LEU A 90 -8.33 -16.08 -9.53
CA LEU A 90 -7.47 -16.55 -10.63
C LEU A 90 -6.03 -16.78 -10.18
N LEU A 91 -5.44 -15.84 -9.43
CA LEU A 91 -4.07 -15.97 -8.96
C LEU A 91 -3.91 -17.05 -7.87
N LEU A 92 -4.91 -17.26 -7.02
CA LEU A 92 -4.97 -18.38 -6.07
C LEU A 92 -5.08 -19.72 -6.81
N ALA A 93 -5.93 -19.80 -7.83
CA ALA A 93 -6.04 -20.98 -8.67
C ALA A 93 -4.73 -21.25 -9.43
N ALA A 94 -4.07 -20.22 -9.94
CA ALA A 94 -2.77 -20.34 -10.61
C ALA A 94 -1.69 -20.87 -9.65
N GLU A 95 -1.63 -20.34 -8.42
CA GLU A 95 -0.72 -20.83 -7.38
C GLU A 95 -0.99 -22.31 -7.08
N ALA A 96 -2.25 -22.71 -6.91
CA ALA A 96 -2.63 -24.10 -6.67
C ALA A 96 -2.21 -25.02 -7.82
N GLN A 97 -2.50 -24.64 -9.07
CA GLN A 97 -2.11 -25.40 -10.27
C GLN A 97 -0.60 -25.54 -10.38
N TYR A 98 0.15 -24.46 -10.10
CA TYR A 98 1.60 -24.51 -10.09
C TYR A 98 2.14 -25.52 -9.07
N ARG A 99 1.61 -25.50 -7.84
CA ARG A 99 2.01 -26.42 -6.77
C ARG A 99 1.61 -27.87 -7.05
N LEU A 100 0.57 -28.10 -7.85
CA LEU A 100 0.17 -29.43 -8.33
C LEU A 100 1.01 -29.92 -9.52
N GLY A 101 1.93 -29.10 -10.05
CA GLY A 101 2.76 -29.43 -11.22
C GLY A 101 2.12 -29.08 -12.57
N ASN A 102 0.92 -28.50 -12.58
CA ASN A 102 0.20 -28.10 -13.79
C ASN A 102 0.63 -26.69 -14.25
N ILE A 103 1.91 -26.54 -14.58
CA ILE A 103 2.52 -25.23 -14.87
C ILE A 103 1.85 -24.53 -16.06
N SER A 104 1.46 -25.28 -17.10
CA SER A 104 0.78 -24.71 -18.27
C SER A 104 -0.56 -24.06 -17.91
N GLU A 105 -1.32 -24.66 -17.00
CA GLU A 105 -2.61 -24.13 -16.56
C GLU A 105 -2.40 -22.89 -15.68
N ALA A 106 -1.43 -22.94 -14.78
CA ALA A 106 -1.05 -21.78 -13.96
C ALA A 106 -0.63 -20.58 -14.83
N LEU A 107 0.14 -20.83 -15.90
CA LEU A 107 0.58 -19.79 -16.82
C LEU A 107 -0.59 -19.14 -17.56
N THR A 108 -1.58 -19.92 -17.99
CA THR A 108 -2.81 -19.41 -18.62
C THR A 108 -3.54 -18.44 -17.70
N LEU A 109 -3.75 -18.84 -16.44
CA LEU A 109 -4.47 -18.03 -15.45
C LEU A 109 -3.74 -16.72 -15.10
N VAL A 110 -2.41 -16.76 -14.95
CA VAL A 110 -1.60 -15.54 -14.72
C VAL A 110 -1.67 -14.60 -15.92
N ASN A 111 -1.55 -15.15 -17.13
CA ASN A 111 -1.61 -14.35 -18.35
C ASN A 111 -3.01 -13.76 -18.60
N GLU A 112 -4.09 -14.40 -18.14
CA GLU A 112 -5.43 -13.80 -18.16
C GLU A 112 -5.48 -12.48 -17.37
N VAL A 113 -4.91 -12.48 -16.16
CA VAL A 113 -4.84 -11.27 -15.31
C VAL A 113 -3.97 -10.18 -15.96
N ARG A 114 -2.81 -10.56 -16.51
CA ARG A 114 -1.88 -9.63 -17.17
C ARG A 114 -2.47 -9.03 -18.45
N ASN A 115 -3.15 -9.84 -19.26
CA ASN A 115 -3.75 -9.41 -20.53
C ASN A 115 -4.84 -8.36 -20.33
N ARG A 116 -5.62 -8.44 -19.25
CA ARG A 116 -6.67 -7.45 -18.92
C ARG A 116 -6.11 -6.02 -18.84
N VAL A 117 -4.85 -5.84 -18.44
CA VAL A 117 -4.17 -4.53 -18.37
C VAL A 117 -3.14 -4.31 -19.47
N ASN A 118 -3.13 -5.16 -20.50
CA ASN A 118 -2.13 -5.17 -21.58
C ASN A 118 -0.68 -5.28 -21.08
N ALA A 119 -0.46 -5.95 -19.95
CA ALA A 119 0.89 -6.28 -19.50
C ALA A 119 1.47 -7.40 -20.39
N GLN A 120 2.79 -7.38 -20.59
CA GLN A 120 3.47 -8.39 -21.40
C GLN A 120 3.21 -9.79 -20.84
N PRO A 121 2.73 -10.76 -21.64
CA PRO A 121 2.49 -12.11 -21.16
C PRO A 121 3.80 -12.75 -20.72
N ARG A 122 3.73 -13.61 -19.70
CA ARG A 122 4.85 -14.44 -19.27
C ARG A 122 4.95 -15.66 -20.16
N GLU A 123 6.18 -16.03 -20.51
CA GLU A 123 6.48 -17.28 -21.23
C GLU A 123 6.78 -18.43 -20.26
N THR A 124 7.33 -18.10 -19.09
CA THR A 124 7.65 -19.03 -18.01
C THR A 124 7.09 -18.52 -16.70
N LEU A 125 6.90 -19.43 -15.75
CA LEU A 125 6.35 -19.12 -14.44
C LEU A 125 7.20 -19.76 -13.34
N THR A 126 7.52 -18.97 -12.33
CA THR A 126 8.05 -19.43 -11.04
C THR A 126 7.07 -19.09 -9.91
N LEU A 127 7.24 -19.70 -8.73
CA LEU A 127 6.49 -19.27 -7.54
C LEU A 127 6.76 -17.81 -7.19
N GLN A 128 7.98 -17.33 -7.39
CA GLN A 128 8.31 -15.92 -7.15
C GLN A 128 7.53 -15.01 -8.10
N ASP A 129 7.42 -15.38 -9.37
CA ASP A 129 6.64 -14.61 -10.35
C ASP A 129 5.16 -14.49 -9.95
N LEU A 130 4.58 -15.55 -9.38
CA LEU A 130 3.22 -15.52 -8.83
C LEU A 130 3.10 -14.59 -7.62
N LEU A 131 4.07 -14.66 -6.70
CA LEU A 131 4.09 -13.79 -5.52
C LEU A 131 4.24 -12.31 -5.90
N ASP A 132 5.03 -12.02 -6.93
CA ASP A 132 5.23 -10.67 -7.46
C ASP A 132 3.99 -10.18 -8.22
N GLU A 133 3.35 -11.05 -9.02
CA GLU A 133 2.09 -10.71 -9.69
C GLU A 133 1.00 -10.38 -8.67
N ARG A 134 0.88 -11.17 -7.60
CA ARG A 134 -0.04 -10.87 -6.49
C ARG A 134 0.27 -9.53 -5.83
N ALA A 135 1.54 -9.19 -5.63
CA ALA A 135 1.94 -7.90 -5.05
C ALA A 135 1.48 -6.71 -5.91
N LEU A 136 1.67 -6.80 -7.22
CA LEU A 136 1.29 -5.77 -8.18
C LEU A 136 -0.23 -5.67 -8.30
N GLU A 137 -0.88 -6.81 -8.52
CA GLU A 137 -2.29 -6.89 -8.81
C GLU A 137 -3.12 -6.51 -7.58
N LEU A 138 -2.77 -6.98 -6.38
CA LEU A 138 -3.53 -6.83 -5.13
C LEU A 138 -2.98 -5.71 -4.24
N MET A 139 -2.16 -4.81 -4.79
CA MET A 139 -1.66 -3.64 -4.05
C MET A 139 -2.83 -2.85 -3.41
N TRP A 140 -2.70 -2.50 -2.12
CA TRP A 140 -3.74 -1.83 -1.30
C TRP A 140 -4.99 -2.66 -0.95
N GLU A 141 -5.00 -3.97 -1.23
CA GLU A 141 -6.03 -4.90 -0.75
C GLU A 141 -5.34 -5.85 0.25
N PRO A 142 -5.60 -5.78 1.56
CA PRO A 142 -4.72 -6.30 2.62
C PRO A 142 -4.47 -7.83 2.59
N VAL A 143 -3.59 -8.28 1.70
CA VAL A 143 -3.25 -9.70 1.47
C VAL A 143 -1.74 -9.97 1.46
N ARG A 144 -0.92 -8.92 1.35
CA ARG A 144 0.52 -9.07 1.12
C ARG A 144 1.24 -9.76 2.28
N ARG A 145 0.81 -9.48 3.52
CA ARG A 145 1.40 -10.10 4.71
C ARG A 145 1.15 -11.60 4.70
N GLU A 146 -0.08 -11.99 4.45
CA GLU A 146 -0.55 -13.37 4.38
C GLU A 146 0.18 -14.12 3.26
N ASP A 147 0.30 -13.51 2.09
CA ASP A 147 1.06 -14.05 0.97
C ASP A 147 2.53 -14.29 1.33
N GLN A 148 3.22 -13.30 1.91
CA GLN A 148 4.61 -13.44 2.32
C GLN A 148 4.80 -14.54 3.37
N ILE A 149 3.87 -14.70 4.31
CA ILE A 149 3.93 -15.77 5.32
C ILE A 149 3.75 -17.14 4.65
N ARG A 150 2.78 -17.29 3.75
CA ARG A 150 2.54 -18.55 3.02
C ARG A 150 3.71 -18.94 2.11
N PHE A 151 4.44 -17.96 1.59
CA PHE A 151 5.62 -18.16 0.74
C PHE A 151 6.93 -18.25 1.56
N GLY A 152 6.89 -18.01 2.86
CA GLY A 152 8.07 -18.08 3.73
C GLY A 152 9.02 -16.88 3.62
N THR A 153 8.62 -15.80 2.95
CA THR A 153 9.46 -14.61 2.68
C THR A 153 9.22 -13.44 3.64
N TYR A 154 8.29 -13.58 4.60
CA TYR A 154 7.88 -12.47 5.47
C TYR A 154 9.00 -11.90 6.37
N THR A 155 9.89 -12.76 6.87
CA THR A 155 10.99 -12.39 7.76
C THR A 155 12.27 -12.04 7.02
N GLU A 156 12.28 -12.16 5.69
CA GLU A 156 13.42 -11.77 4.86
C GLU A 156 13.60 -10.25 4.88
N ALA A 157 14.84 -9.83 4.62
CA ALA A 157 15.15 -8.41 4.46
C ALA A 157 14.43 -7.85 3.22
N THR A 158 13.93 -6.64 3.35
CA THR A 158 13.33 -5.85 2.27
C THR A 158 13.98 -4.48 2.24
N ASP A 159 13.67 -3.66 1.24
CA ASP A 159 14.18 -2.29 1.13
C ASP A 159 13.80 -1.41 2.34
N ASP A 160 12.83 -1.84 3.16
CA ASP A 160 12.43 -1.22 4.43
C ASP A 160 12.67 -2.16 5.63
N LYS A 161 13.62 -3.11 5.55
CA LYS A 161 13.94 -4.05 6.64
C LYS A 161 15.42 -4.44 6.61
N TYR A 162 16.30 -3.46 6.83
CA TYR A 162 17.74 -3.69 6.95
C TYR A 162 18.36 -2.92 8.13
N PRO A 163 19.53 -3.37 8.65
CA PRO A 163 20.20 -2.71 9.76
C PRO A 163 20.51 -1.24 9.47
N GLY A 164 20.22 -0.35 10.43
CA GLY A 164 20.45 1.09 10.32
C GLY A 164 19.29 1.91 9.74
N VAL A 165 18.14 1.29 9.45
CA VAL A 165 16.89 2.01 9.14
C VAL A 165 15.97 2.00 10.37
N PRO A 166 15.63 3.19 10.92
CA PRO A 166 14.65 3.31 12.00
C PRO A 166 13.22 3.11 11.47
N HIS A 167 12.45 2.16 12.02
CA HIS A 167 11.10 1.82 11.52
C HIS A 167 9.92 2.35 12.35
N ALA A 168 10.20 3.12 13.39
CA ALA A 168 9.31 4.11 14.00
C ALA A 168 10.15 4.90 15.00
N ASN A 169 9.75 6.13 15.33
CA ASN A 169 10.50 6.96 16.29
C ASN A 169 10.66 6.30 17.68
N SER A 170 9.85 5.27 17.99
CA SER A 170 9.91 4.49 19.24
C SER A 170 10.36 3.03 19.06
N ALA A 171 10.44 2.50 17.84
CA ALA A 171 10.69 1.07 17.61
C ALA A 171 12.18 0.71 17.48
N GLY A 172 13.05 1.71 17.28
CA GLY A 172 14.48 1.48 17.06
C GLY A 172 14.77 0.87 15.68
N ASP A 173 15.99 0.36 15.54
CA ASP A 173 16.45 -0.31 14.33
C ASP A 173 15.72 -1.64 14.12
N TRP A 174 15.61 -2.04 12.86
CA TRP A 174 15.12 -3.37 12.53
C TRP A 174 15.97 -4.47 13.18
N VAL A 175 15.29 -5.42 13.83
CA VAL A 175 15.91 -6.63 14.40
C VAL A 175 15.54 -7.82 13.53
N TYR A 176 16.55 -8.57 13.09
CA TYR A 176 16.34 -9.76 12.28
C TYR A 176 15.57 -10.83 13.07
N ASP A 177 14.40 -11.22 12.56
CA ASP A 177 13.64 -12.34 13.09
C ASP A 177 14.14 -13.66 12.46
N ALA A 178 15.12 -14.27 13.13
CA ALA A 178 15.67 -15.56 12.73
C ALA A 178 14.71 -16.75 12.98
N ASN A 179 13.71 -16.59 13.85
CA ASN A 179 12.89 -17.70 14.35
C ASN A 179 11.46 -17.69 13.81
N GLY A 180 11.08 -16.65 13.06
CA GLY A 180 9.74 -16.53 12.47
C GLY A 180 8.63 -16.15 13.45
N TYR A 181 8.97 -15.75 14.68
CA TYR A 181 7.96 -15.52 15.71
C TYR A 181 7.05 -14.33 15.40
N THR A 182 7.51 -13.39 14.58
CA THR A 182 6.72 -12.21 14.14
C THR A 182 5.66 -12.51 13.08
N THR A 183 5.61 -13.75 12.57
CA THR A 183 4.56 -14.20 11.64
C THR A 183 3.19 -14.31 12.31
N VAL A 184 3.14 -14.42 13.64
CA VAL A 184 1.90 -14.40 14.44
C VAL A 184 1.95 -13.22 15.39
N PHE A 185 0.86 -12.45 15.51
CA PHE A 185 0.83 -11.32 16.43
C PHE A 185 0.88 -11.77 17.90
N PRO A 186 1.45 -10.95 18.81
CA PRO A 186 1.38 -11.24 20.24
C PRO A 186 -0.07 -11.19 20.71
N ILE A 187 -0.40 -12.03 21.70
CA ILE A 187 -1.64 -11.88 22.45
C ILE A 187 -1.55 -10.57 23.23
N PRO A 188 -2.55 -9.66 23.11
CA PRO A 188 -2.55 -8.39 23.84
C PRO A 188 -2.42 -8.60 25.35
N ILE A 189 -1.63 -7.74 26.01
CA ILE A 189 -1.33 -7.87 27.45
C ILE A 189 -2.58 -7.81 28.31
N ASP A 190 -3.57 -7.00 27.93
CA ASP A 190 -4.84 -6.89 28.66
C ASP A 190 -5.63 -8.21 28.64
N VAL A 191 -5.53 -8.97 27.54
CA VAL A 191 -6.17 -10.28 27.39
C VAL A 191 -5.46 -11.32 28.28
N LEU A 192 -4.12 -11.31 28.33
CA LEU A 192 -3.35 -12.16 29.25
C LEU A 192 -3.57 -11.77 30.72
N ASN A 193 -3.83 -10.49 30.99
CA ASN A 193 -4.16 -10.03 32.33
C ASN A 193 -5.53 -10.49 32.80
N LEU A 194 -6.52 -10.49 31.89
CA LEU A 194 -7.86 -10.95 32.16
C LEU A 194 -7.95 -12.48 32.30
N ASN A 195 -7.23 -13.23 31.46
CA ASN A 195 -7.26 -14.69 31.43
C ASN A 195 -5.87 -15.30 31.65
N LYS A 196 -5.59 -15.69 32.89
CA LYS A 196 -4.31 -16.30 33.31
C LYS A 196 -4.07 -17.72 32.79
N ASN A 197 -5.07 -18.33 32.12
CA ASN A 197 -4.90 -19.64 31.47
C ASN A 197 -4.33 -19.51 30.05
N LEU A 198 -4.28 -18.31 29.47
CA LEU A 198 -3.65 -18.07 28.18
C LEU A 198 -2.14 -17.97 28.34
N THR A 199 -1.41 -18.65 27.46
CA THR A 199 0.04 -18.53 27.34
C THR A 199 0.36 -17.70 26.11
N GLN A 200 1.36 -16.82 26.19
CA GLN A 200 1.80 -16.00 25.07
C GLN A 200 2.28 -16.86 23.89
N ASN A 201 2.13 -16.34 22.68
CA ASN A 201 2.72 -16.93 21.48
C ASN A 201 4.25 -17.01 21.64
N PRO A 202 4.89 -18.11 21.20
CA PRO A 202 6.33 -18.28 21.36
C PRO A 202 7.12 -17.10 20.80
N GLY A 203 8.12 -16.63 21.54
CA GLY A 203 9.03 -15.55 21.10
C GLY A 203 8.67 -14.13 21.56
N TYR A 204 7.47 -13.93 22.13
CA TYR A 204 7.03 -12.64 22.71
C TYR A 204 7.09 -12.59 24.23
#